data_AF-A0A0S7EA76-F1
#
_entry.id   AF-A0A0S7EA76-F1
#
_cell.length_a   1.000
_cell.length_b   1.000
_cell.length_c   1.000
_cell.angle_alpha   90.00
_cell.angle_beta   90.00
_cell.angle_gamma   90.00
#
_symmetry.space_group_name_H-M   'P 1'
#
loop_
_entity.id
_entity.type
_entity.pdbx_description
1 polymer ?
#
loop_
_entity_poly.entity_id
_entity_poly.type
_entity_poly.pdbx_seq_one_letter_code
_entity_poly.pdbx_strand_id
1 'polypeptide(L)'
;MAQIGSTRARIVLNFKEQQSLVISHSTVDLNLNRGEVYTQGAETGILKNHVIIKCSTPYELSVRTINPYFQYESTLSSLPVSIIHIKPSVATSTLLNFPLRLSTINLSDKPQIILQSENRSNSQQIDVNYAIPKQNIVSILNKKAGTYKTEIIYTLLPH
;
A
#
# COMPACT_ATOMS: atom_id res chain seq x y z
N MET A 1 -13.83 -58.40 -32.36
CA MET A 1 -12.90 -57.51 -31.61
C MET A 1 -13.61 -56.19 -31.41
N ALA A 2 -13.83 -55.75 -30.17
CA ALA A 2 -14.52 -54.49 -29.89
C ALA A 2 -13.48 -53.39 -29.59
N GLN A 3 -13.53 -52.29 -30.35
CA GLN A 3 -12.74 -51.09 -30.09
C GLN A 3 -13.56 -50.06 -29.31
N ILE A 4 -12.91 -49.33 -28.42
CA ILE A 4 -13.48 -48.20 -27.68
C ILE A 4 -13.96 -47.11 -28.64
N GLY A 5 -15.24 -46.72 -28.54
CA GLY A 5 -15.90 -45.78 -29.47
C GLY A 5 -15.70 -44.29 -29.15
N SER A 6 -15.51 -43.91 -27.89
CA SER A 6 -15.00 -42.58 -27.48
C SER A 6 -14.70 -42.54 -25.99
N THR A 7 -13.85 -41.60 -25.57
CA THR A 7 -13.61 -41.26 -24.16
C THR A 7 -13.97 -39.79 -23.93
N ARG A 8 -14.52 -39.47 -22.75
CA ARG A 8 -14.78 -38.09 -22.30
C ARG A 8 -14.19 -37.89 -20.92
N ALA A 9 -13.66 -36.69 -20.68
CA ALA A 9 -13.19 -36.26 -19.38
C ALA A 9 -13.93 -34.97 -18.96
N ARG A 10 -14.18 -34.83 -17.65
CA ARG A 10 -14.63 -33.59 -17.03
C ARG A 10 -13.43 -32.88 -16.43
N ILE A 11 -13.22 -31.63 -16.82
CA ILE A 11 -12.21 -30.77 -16.21
C ILE A 11 -12.83 -30.10 -14.97
N VAL A 12 -12.12 -30.18 -13.85
CA VAL A 12 -12.47 -29.48 -12.60
C VAL A 12 -11.26 -28.68 -12.16
N LEU A 13 -11.47 -27.39 -11.89
CA LEU A 13 -10.44 -26.49 -11.36
C LEU A 13 -10.68 -26.31 -9.86
N ASN A 14 -9.69 -26.68 -9.05
CA ASN A 14 -9.71 -26.49 -7.60
C ASN A 14 -8.57 -25.57 -7.20
N PHE A 15 -8.90 -24.33 -6.85
CA PHE A 15 -7.93 -23.40 -6.26
C PHE A 15 -7.95 -23.61 -4.74
N LYS A 16 -6.81 -24.01 -4.15
CA LYS A 16 -6.71 -24.19 -2.70
C LYS A 16 -6.75 -22.84 -1.99
N GLU A 17 -5.99 -21.87 -2.52
CA GLU A 17 -5.91 -20.51 -2.02
C GLU A 17 -5.73 -19.55 -3.21
N GLN A 18 -6.31 -18.36 -3.09
CA GLN A 18 -6.15 -17.29 -4.06
C GLN A 18 -5.72 -16.03 -3.31
N GLN A 19 -4.62 -15.43 -3.74
CA GLN A 19 -4.13 -14.15 -3.25
C GLN A 19 -3.77 -13.27 -4.45
N SER A 20 -4.16 -12.00 -4.40
CA SER A 20 -3.82 -11.00 -5.39
C SER A 20 -3.67 -9.66 -4.70
N LEU A 21 -2.57 -8.97 -4.99
CA LEU A 21 -2.30 -7.61 -4.59
C LEU A 21 -2.01 -6.78 -5.83
N VAL A 22 -2.73 -5.69 -6.01
CA VAL A 22 -2.49 -4.72 -7.09
C VAL A 22 -2.34 -3.33 -6.50
N ILE A 23 -1.30 -2.62 -6.92
CA ILE A 23 -1.07 -1.21 -6.61
C ILE A 23 -1.36 -0.40 -7.88
N SER A 24 -2.44 0.38 -7.87
CA SER A 24 -2.96 1.04 -9.07
C SER A 24 -2.15 2.27 -9.49
N HIS A 25 -1.38 2.87 -8.56
CA HIS A 25 -0.51 4.02 -8.83
C HIS A 25 0.93 3.63 -8.52
N SER A 26 1.76 3.46 -9.55
CA SER A 26 3.16 3.06 -9.38
C SER A 26 4.06 4.17 -8.85
N THR A 27 3.61 5.42 -8.94
CA THR A 27 4.31 6.61 -8.43
C THR A 27 3.36 7.47 -7.62
N VAL A 28 3.92 8.11 -6.60
CA VAL A 28 3.20 8.96 -5.65
C VAL A 28 4.02 10.22 -5.42
N ASP A 29 3.46 11.38 -5.78
CA ASP A 29 4.18 12.65 -5.73
C ASP A 29 3.57 13.59 -4.68
N LEU A 30 4.41 14.06 -3.77
CA LEU A 30 4.10 15.12 -2.81
C LEU A 30 4.72 16.42 -3.29
N ASN A 31 3.89 17.34 -3.78
CA ASN A 31 4.36 18.62 -4.28
C ASN A 31 4.65 19.58 -3.12
N LEU A 32 5.93 19.82 -2.84
CA LEU A 32 6.39 20.72 -1.77
C LEU A 32 6.65 22.16 -2.26
N ASN A 33 6.41 22.47 -3.54
CA ASN A 33 6.73 23.78 -4.12
C ASN A 33 5.72 24.88 -3.76
N ARG A 34 4.64 24.55 -3.03
CA ARG A 34 3.59 25.50 -2.66
C ARG A 34 3.88 26.07 -1.27
N GLY A 35 3.84 27.39 -1.11
CA GLY A 35 4.06 28.07 0.17
C GLY A 35 3.16 27.56 1.31
N GLU A 36 1.92 27.19 0.98
CA GLU A 36 0.93 26.61 1.91
C GLU A 36 1.45 25.36 2.63
N VAL A 37 2.29 24.56 1.97
CA VAL A 37 2.87 23.32 2.53
C VAL A 37 3.62 23.59 3.82
N TYR A 38 4.31 24.72 3.90
CA TYR A 38 5.10 25.08 5.07
C TYR A 38 4.27 25.47 6.30
N THR A 39 2.95 25.61 6.14
CA THR A 39 2.02 25.93 7.22
C THR A 39 1.00 24.84 7.50
N GLN A 40 0.66 24.02 6.49
CA GLN A 40 -0.42 23.03 6.55
C GLN A 40 0.06 21.58 6.44
N GLY A 41 1.29 21.33 6.01
CA GLY A 41 1.72 20.00 5.58
C GLY A 41 1.56 19.81 4.06
N ALA A 42 1.99 18.66 3.56
CA ALA A 42 1.75 18.26 2.17
C ALA A 42 0.94 16.98 2.15
N GLU A 43 0.10 16.79 1.15
CA GLU A 43 -0.59 15.54 0.91
C GLU A 43 -0.79 15.27 -0.58
N THR A 44 -0.95 14.00 -0.93
CA THR A 44 -1.23 13.57 -2.31
C THR A 44 -2.70 13.78 -2.68
N GLY A 45 -3.56 13.98 -1.69
CA GLY A 45 -4.99 13.72 -1.81
C GLY A 45 -5.28 12.22 -1.79
N ILE A 46 -6.57 11.88 -1.90
CA ILE A 46 -7.03 10.49 -1.86
C ILE A 46 -6.73 9.80 -3.20
N LEU A 47 -5.77 8.88 -3.20
CA LEU A 47 -5.53 7.97 -4.31
C LEU A 47 -6.60 6.88 -4.29
N LYS A 48 -7.53 6.94 -5.24
CA LYS A 48 -8.69 6.05 -5.29
C LYS A 48 -8.33 4.64 -5.71
N ASN A 49 -8.86 3.63 -5.01
CA ASN A 49 -8.59 2.21 -5.29
C ASN A 49 -7.09 1.93 -5.45
N HIS A 50 -6.27 2.59 -4.62
CA HIS A 50 -4.82 2.52 -4.74
C HIS A 50 -4.31 1.11 -4.43
N VAL A 51 -4.87 0.45 -3.42
CA VAL A 51 -4.59 -0.95 -3.12
C VAL A 51 -5.83 -1.78 -3.39
N ILE A 52 -5.68 -2.82 -4.22
CA ILE A 52 -6.74 -3.79 -4.52
C ILE A 52 -6.25 -5.16 -4.08
N ILE A 53 -7.01 -5.78 -3.17
CA ILE A 53 -6.66 -7.07 -2.57
C ILE A 53 -7.80 -8.05 -2.83
N LYS A 54 -7.45 -9.28 -3.24
CA LYS A 54 -8.36 -10.41 -3.31
C LYS A 54 -7.72 -11.59 -2.60
N CYS A 55 -8.33 -12.04 -1.51
CA CYS A 55 -7.83 -13.17 -0.73
C CYS A 55 -8.96 -14.15 -0.38
N SER A 56 -8.66 -15.45 -0.44
CA SER A 56 -9.55 -16.50 0.03
C SER A 56 -9.40 -16.80 1.53
N THR A 57 -8.31 -16.36 2.14
CA THR A 57 -7.95 -16.58 3.56
C THR A 57 -7.77 -15.23 4.28
N PRO A 58 -7.75 -15.20 5.63
CA PRO A 58 -7.33 -14.02 6.37
C PRO A 58 -5.92 -13.58 5.96
N TYR A 59 -5.66 -12.29 6.11
CA TYR A 59 -4.42 -11.68 5.64
C TYR A 59 -4.08 -10.37 6.32
N GLU A 60 -2.81 -10.01 6.21
CA GLU A 60 -2.27 -8.71 6.57
C GLU A 60 -1.55 -8.09 5.38
N LEU A 61 -1.60 -6.77 5.28
CA LEU A 61 -0.81 -5.99 4.35
C LEU A 61 0.15 -5.13 5.15
N SER A 62 1.44 -5.37 4.94
CA SER A 62 2.50 -4.55 5.51
C SER A 62 3.14 -3.65 4.47
N VAL A 63 3.63 -2.51 4.92
CA VAL A 63 4.36 -1.53 4.11
C VAL A 63 5.70 -1.25 4.75
N ARG A 64 6.73 -1.11 3.93
CA ARG A 64 8.05 -0.60 4.32
C ARG A 64 8.71 0.12 3.16
N THR A 65 9.87 0.69 3.45
CA THR A 65 10.82 1.19 2.46
C THR A 65 12.08 0.32 2.44
N ILE A 66 12.95 0.56 1.46
CA ILE A 66 14.29 -0.04 1.44
C ILE A 66 15.21 0.62 2.46
N ASN A 67 15.14 1.95 2.58
CA ASN A 67 16.04 2.74 3.43
C ASN A 67 15.25 3.64 4.39
N PRO A 68 15.76 3.88 5.61
CA PRO A 68 15.11 4.77 6.58
C PRO A 68 15.19 6.25 6.20
N TYR A 69 15.95 6.60 5.17
CA TYR A 69 16.11 7.96 4.66
C TYR A 69 15.82 8.02 3.16
N PHE A 70 15.33 9.17 2.70
CA PHE A 70 15.15 9.43 1.27
C PHE A 70 16.48 9.46 0.55
N GLN A 71 16.50 9.01 -0.70
CA GLN A 71 17.57 9.29 -1.66
C GLN A 71 17.42 10.71 -2.19
N TYR A 72 18.52 11.45 -2.25
CA TYR A 72 18.64 12.71 -2.97
C TYR A 72 19.73 12.53 -4.02
N GLU A 73 19.37 12.77 -5.27
CA GLU A 73 20.21 12.40 -6.43
C GLU A 73 20.58 10.92 -6.38
N SER A 74 21.86 10.58 -6.21
CA SER A 74 22.36 9.19 -6.17
C SER A 74 22.83 8.76 -4.79
N THR A 75 22.49 9.50 -3.72
CA THR A 75 22.97 9.22 -2.35
C THR A 75 21.84 9.25 -1.33
N LEU A 76 22.02 8.56 -0.20
CA LEU A 76 21.09 8.68 0.93
C LEU A 76 21.22 10.09 1.55
N SER A 77 20.08 10.74 1.74
CA SER A 77 19.99 12.02 2.41
C SER A 77 19.87 11.86 3.93
N SER A 78 19.85 12.99 4.64
CA SER A 78 19.51 13.04 6.09
C SER A 78 18.02 13.23 6.36
N LEU A 79 17.16 13.23 5.33
CA LEU A 79 15.73 13.37 5.49
C LEU A 79 15.10 12.00 5.75
N PRO A 80 14.54 11.75 6.95
CA PRO A 80 13.99 10.43 7.26
C PRO A 80 12.67 10.22 6.53
N VAL A 81 12.41 8.98 6.12
CA VAL A 81 11.15 8.63 5.45
C VAL A 81 9.95 8.66 6.40
N SER A 82 10.20 8.55 7.71
CA SER A 82 9.18 8.58 8.77
C SER A 82 8.41 9.88 8.90
N ILE A 83 8.80 10.93 8.16
CA ILE A 83 7.98 12.13 8.02
C ILE A 83 6.68 11.88 7.24
N ILE A 84 6.62 10.80 6.45
CA ILE A 84 5.47 10.43 5.61
C ILE A 84 4.52 9.56 6.40
N HIS A 85 3.27 10.00 6.48
CA HIS A 85 2.15 9.23 7.00
C HIS A 85 1.40 8.57 5.85
N ILE A 86 1.14 7.27 5.94
CA ILE A 86 0.21 6.55 5.07
C ILE A 86 -1.13 6.43 5.78
N LYS A 87 -2.17 6.99 5.18
CA LYS A 87 -3.54 6.97 5.73
C LYS A 87 -4.45 6.15 4.80
N PRO A 88 -4.68 4.86 5.09
CA PRO A 88 -5.61 4.04 4.32
C PRO A 88 -7.06 4.31 4.73
N SER A 89 -7.98 4.25 3.77
CA SER A 89 -9.43 4.24 4.02
C SER A 89 -10.14 3.25 3.10
N VAL A 90 -11.25 2.67 3.54
CA VAL A 90 -12.01 1.73 2.71
C VAL A 90 -12.74 2.50 1.61
N ALA A 91 -12.49 2.12 0.35
CA ALA A 91 -13.21 2.64 -0.81
C ALA A 91 -14.47 1.80 -1.08
N THR A 92 -14.29 0.48 -1.09
CA THR A 92 -15.35 -0.51 -1.26
C THR A 92 -14.93 -1.83 -0.60
N SER A 93 -15.86 -2.45 0.11
CA SER A 93 -15.72 -3.79 0.71
C SER A 93 -16.87 -4.66 0.25
N THR A 94 -16.59 -5.90 -0.16
CA THR A 94 -17.61 -6.85 -0.60
C THR A 94 -18.40 -7.50 0.55
N LEU A 95 -18.03 -7.24 1.82
CA LEU A 95 -18.72 -7.77 2.99
C LEU A 95 -18.91 -6.65 4.03
N LEU A 96 -20.17 -6.29 4.31
CA LEU A 96 -20.58 -5.12 5.07
C LEU A 96 -20.39 -5.24 6.60
N ASN A 97 -20.09 -6.44 7.13
CA ASN A 97 -20.08 -6.71 8.58
C ASN A 97 -18.81 -7.44 9.06
N PHE A 98 -17.62 -6.83 9.03
CA PHE A 98 -16.41 -7.59 9.40
C PHE A 98 -15.23 -6.77 9.99
N PRO A 99 -14.34 -7.41 10.78
CA PRO A 99 -13.18 -6.78 11.42
C PRO A 99 -12.05 -6.55 10.41
N LEU A 100 -12.23 -5.55 9.55
CA LEU A 100 -11.13 -4.95 8.81
C LEU A 100 -10.49 -3.88 9.69
N ARG A 101 -9.21 -4.06 10.04
CA ARG A 101 -8.47 -3.05 10.79
C ARG A 101 -7.57 -2.28 9.83
N LEU A 102 -7.77 -0.97 9.75
CA LEU A 102 -6.91 -0.06 9.03
C LEU A 102 -6.07 0.74 10.03
N SER A 103 -4.79 0.85 9.76
CA SER A 103 -3.85 1.59 10.61
C SER A 103 -3.17 2.69 9.81
N THR A 104 -3.21 3.91 10.35
CA THR A 104 -2.32 4.98 9.87
C THR A 104 -0.93 4.73 10.42
N ILE A 105 0.07 4.77 9.56
CA ILE A 105 1.47 4.49 9.93
C ILE A 105 2.40 5.60 9.47
N ASN A 106 3.58 5.67 10.07
CA ASN A 106 4.69 6.51 9.61
C ASN A 106 5.69 5.64 8.89
N LEU A 107 5.97 5.94 7.62
CA LEU A 107 6.83 5.13 6.77
C LEU A 107 8.16 4.77 7.45
N SER A 108 8.59 3.52 7.31
CA SER A 108 9.84 3.02 7.91
C SER A 108 10.48 2.01 6.99
N ASP A 109 11.76 1.73 7.21
CA ASP A 109 12.49 0.58 6.65
C ASP A 109 12.04 -0.76 7.28
N LYS A 110 11.36 -0.72 8.42
CA LYS A 110 10.76 -1.89 9.07
C LYS A 110 9.32 -2.11 8.58
N PRO A 111 8.88 -3.37 8.39
CA PRO A 111 7.48 -3.68 8.07
C PRO A 111 6.51 -3.09 9.09
N GLN A 112 5.48 -2.41 8.60
CA GLN A 112 4.38 -1.91 9.40
C GLN A 112 3.05 -2.36 8.80
N ILE A 113 2.18 -2.94 9.62
CA ILE A 113 0.87 -3.42 9.19
C ILE A 113 -0.05 -2.20 8.99
N ILE A 114 -0.60 -2.07 7.78
CA ILE A 114 -1.54 -0.99 7.43
C ILE A 114 -2.98 -1.49 7.32
N LEU A 115 -3.16 -2.78 7.08
CA LEU A 115 -4.44 -3.44 6.93
C LEU A 115 -4.34 -4.86 7.45
N GLN A 116 -5.31 -5.26 8.26
CA GLN A 116 -5.53 -6.65 8.69
C GLN A 116 -6.98 -7.04 8.43
N SER A 117 -7.19 -8.22 7.88
CA SER A 117 -8.52 -8.78 7.61
C SER A 117 -8.60 -10.22 8.11
N GLU A 118 -9.56 -10.48 8.99
CA GLU A 118 -9.86 -11.82 9.50
C GLU A 118 -10.80 -12.63 8.57
N ASN A 119 -11.09 -12.08 7.39
CA ASN A 119 -12.14 -12.60 6.52
C ASN A 119 -11.60 -13.62 5.54
N ARG A 120 -12.48 -14.55 5.17
CA ARG A 120 -12.27 -15.47 4.05
C ARG A 120 -13.02 -14.96 2.83
N SER A 121 -12.44 -15.16 1.65
CA SER A 121 -13.06 -14.86 0.35
C SER A 121 -13.55 -13.42 0.21
N ASN A 122 -12.74 -12.44 0.61
CA ASN A 122 -13.06 -11.03 0.48
C ASN A 122 -12.22 -10.32 -0.60
N SER A 123 -12.85 -9.30 -1.19
CA SER A 123 -12.16 -8.32 -2.02
C SER A 123 -12.21 -6.97 -1.31
N GLN A 124 -11.07 -6.31 -1.21
CA GLN A 124 -10.96 -4.98 -0.63
C GLN A 124 -10.38 -4.02 -1.65
N GLN A 125 -11.00 -2.85 -1.75
CA GLN A 125 -10.44 -1.70 -2.44
C GLN A 125 -10.17 -0.62 -1.40
N ILE A 126 -8.90 -0.23 -1.30
CA ILE A 126 -8.42 0.69 -0.29
C ILE A 126 -7.92 1.94 -0.99
N ASP A 127 -8.51 3.05 -0.58
CA ASP A 127 -8.03 4.39 -0.86
C ASP A 127 -6.82 4.69 0.03
N VAL A 128 -5.84 5.43 -0.48
CA VAL A 128 -4.64 5.81 0.30
C VAL A 128 -4.36 7.29 0.11
N ASN A 129 -4.09 8.00 1.21
CA ASN A 129 -3.51 9.34 1.18
C ASN A 129 -2.13 9.30 1.84
N TYR A 130 -1.11 9.80 1.14
CA TYR A 130 0.22 10.00 1.71
C TYR A 130 0.34 11.46 2.11
N ALA A 131 0.85 11.71 3.31
CA ALA A 131 0.96 13.07 3.82
C ALA A 131 2.25 13.31 4.60
N ILE A 132 2.80 14.51 4.50
CA ILE A 132 3.72 15.09 5.48
C ILE A 132 2.86 15.95 6.40
N PRO A 133 2.58 15.53 7.63
CA PRO A 133 1.84 16.35 8.57
C PRO A 133 2.57 17.66 8.87
N LYS A 134 1.80 18.68 9.26
CA LYS A 134 2.33 19.99 9.66
C LYS A 134 3.49 19.90 10.66
N GLN A 135 3.41 19.02 11.66
CA GLN A 135 4.46 18.88 12.67
C GLN A 135 5.81 18.39 12.10
N ASN A 136 5.79 17.70 10.96
CA ASN A 136 6.99 17.16 10.31
C ASN A 136 7.59 18.13 9.27
N ILE A 137 6.94 19.27 9.00
CA ILE A 137 7.45 20.27 8.05
C ILE A 137 8.79 20.84 8.48
N VAL A 138 9.06 20.97 9.79
CA VAL A 138 10.36 21.43 10.29
C VAL A 138 11.50 20.54 9.80
N SER A 139 11.25 19.24 9.59
CA SER A 139 12.24 18.28 9.10
C SER A 139 12.65 18.51 7.64
N ILE A 140 11.82 19.20 6.84
CA ILE A 140 12.11 19.55 5.45
C ILE A 140 12.66 20.99 5.29
N LEU A 141 12.63 21.81 6.35
CA LEU A 141 13.22 23.15 6.31
C LEU A 141 14.74 23.07 6.11
N ASN A 142 15.28 23.99 5.31
CA ASN A 142 16.70 24.09 4.98
C ASN A 142 17.30 22.83 4.31
N LYS A 143 16.47 21.92 3.79
CA LYS A 143 16.93 20.85 2.91
C LYS A 143 17.21 21.42 1.52
N LYS A 144 18.17 20.80 0.81
CA LYS A 144 18.53 21.23 -0.54
C LYS A 144 17.32 21.10 -1.47
N ALA A 145 17.12 22.06 -2.35
CA ALA A 145 16.08 21.96 -3.37
C ALA A 145 16.36 20.76 -4.29
N GLY A 146 15.31 20.06 -4.71
CA GLY A 146 15.40 18.92 -5.62
C GLY A 146 14.47 17.78 -5.22
N THR A 147 14.61 16.65 -5.91
CA THR A 147 13.72 15.49 -5.73
C THR A 147 14.29 14.52 -4.72
N TYR A 148 13.53 14.27 -3.66
CA TYR A 148 13.79 13.23 -2.66
C TYR A 148 12.94 11.99 -3.01
N LYS A 149 13.58 10.83 -3.17
CA LYS A 149 12.93 9.59 -3.63
C LYS A 149 13.08 8.48 -2.61
N THR A 150 12.10 7.58 -2.56
CA THR A 150 12.17 6.32 -1.83
C THR A 150 11.33 5.28 -2.55
N GLU A 151 11.60 4.00 -2.29
CA GLU A 151 10.83 2.89 -2.84
C GLU A 151 9.97 2.29 -1.73
N ILE A 152 8.66 2.20 -1.98
CA ILE A 152 7.67 1.66 -1.04
C ILE A 152 7.34 0.23 -1.46
N ILE A 153 7.49 -0.70 -0.52
CA ILE A 153 7.26 -2.13 -0.73
C ILE A 153 6.02 -2.52 0.07
N TYR A 154 5.00 -2.97 -0.66
CA TYR A 154 3.81 -3.60 -0.10
C TYR A 154 4.00 -5.12 -0.06
N THR A 155 3.73 -5.73 1.08
CA THR A 155 3.82 -7.19 1.25
C THR A 155 2.50 -7.72 1.80
N LEU A 156 1.83 -8.56 1.02
CA LEU A 156 0.64 -9.30 1.43
C LEU A 156 1.07 -10.60 2.10
N LEU A 157 0.60 -10.83 3.32
CA LEU A 157 0.93 -11.99 4.13
C LEU A 157 -0.36 -12.71 4.52
N PRO A 158 -0.45 -14.05 4.42
CA PRO A 158 -1.53 -14.80 5.04
C PRO A 158 -1.45 -14.67 6.57
N HIS A 159 -2.61 -14.60 7.22
CA HIS A 159 -2.79 -14.63 8.67
C HIS A 159 -3.56 -15.90 9.06
#